data_AF-A0A4Y2NIT9-F1
#
_entry.id   AF-A0A4Y2NIT9-F1
#
_cell.length_a   1.000
_cell.length_b   1.000
_cell.length_c   1.000
_cell.angle_alpha   90.00
_cell.angle_beta   90.00
_cell.angle_gamma   90.00
#
_symmetry.space_group_name_H-M   'P 1'
#
loop_
_entity.id
_entity.type
_entity.pdbx_description
1 polymer ?
#
loop_
_entity_poly.entity_id
_entity_poly.type
_entity_poly.pdbx_seq_one_letter_code
_entity_poly.pdbx_strand_id
1 'polypeptide(L)'
;MLLYASETWTLNVEVQRAQETFERKVLRTILGPVQEQGCWRTRYNFELYRLYKEPQVTQIIRSNRLRWLGHIWRTPENNPTRLHTFQNPGGARARADLQQDGWTIQKMTSKF
;
A
#
# COMPACT_ATOMS: atom_id res chain seq x y z
N MET A 1 -8.97 5.95 11.77
CA MET A 1 -9.23 4.72 10.97
C MET A 1 -8.33 4.60 9.74
N LEU A 2 -8.03 5.68 9.00
CA LEU A 2 -7.13 5.65 7.82
C LEU A 2 -5.68 5.23 8.09
N LEU A 3 -5.11 5.65 9.23
CA LEU A 3 -3.71 5.33 9.59
C LEU A 3 -3.49 3.83 9.83
N TYR A 4 -4.36 3.18 10.59
CA TYR A 4 -4.26 1.76 10.90
C TYR A 4 -4.48 0.87 9.66
N ALA A 5 -5.45 1.23 8.80
CA ALA A 5 -5.69 0.51 7.55
C ALA A 5 -4.50 0.66 6.56
N SER A 6 -3.81 1.81 6.57
CA SER A 6 -2.64 2.01 5.71
C SER A 6 -1.39 1.22 6.14
N GLU A 7 -1.36 0.69 7.37
CA GLU A 7 -0.26 -0.17 7.84
C GLU A 7 -0.34 -1.58 7.23
N THR A 8 -1.55 -2.04 6.87
CA THR A 8 -1.79 -3.40 6.34
C THR A 8 -1.81 -3.47 4.81
N TRP A 9 -1.85 -2.34 4.10
CA TRP A 9 -1.91 -2.29 2.63
C TRP A 9 -0.54 -2.18 1.97
N THR A 10 -0.40 -2.79 0.79
CA THR A 10 0.71 -2.54 -0.12
C THR A 10 0.63 -1.11 -0.63
N LEU A 11 1.53 -0.25 -0.14
CA LEU A 11 1.65 1.13 -0.60
C LEU A 11 2.20 1.18 -2.02
N ASN A 12 1.32 1.09 -3.00
CA ASN A 12 1.61 1.47 -4.37
C ASN A 12 1.62 3.01 -4.50
N VAL A 13 2.35 3.53 -5.48
CA VAL A 13 2.40 4.97 -5.79
C VAL A 13 0.98 5.51 -6.07
N GLU A 14 0.14 4.68 -6.69
CA GLU A 14 -1.26 5.00 -6.97
C GLU A 14 -2.09 5.20 -5.71
N VAL A 15 -1.94 4.31 -4.72
CA VAL A 15 -2.65 4.40 -3.43
C VAL A 15 -2.20 5.65 -2.67
N GLN A 16 -0.91 5.97 -2.70
CA GLN A 16 -0.39 7.21 -2.12
C GLN A 16 -1.02 8.45 -2.76
N ARG A 17 -1.09 8.51 -4.09
CA ARG A 17 -1.73 9.62 -4.83
C ARG A 17 -3.22 9.73 -4.51
N ALA A 18 -3.93 8.61 -4.42
CA ALA A 18 -5.34 8.58 -4.05
C ALA A 18 -5.56 9.13 -2.63
N GLN A 19 -4.69 8.75 -1.69
CA GLN A 19 -4.76 9.20 -0.31
C GLN A 19 -4.48 10.70 -0.16
N GLU A 20 -3.46 11.22 -0.85
CA GLU A 20 -3.20 12.67 -0.89
C GLU A 20 -4.36 13.44 -1.54
N THR A 21 -5.00 12.88 -2.57
CA THR A 21 -6.15 13.51 -3.22
C THR A 21 -7.35 13.56 -2.28
N PHE A 22 -7.59 12.47 -1.55
CA PHE A 22 -8.64 12.39 -0.53
C PHE A 22 -8.39 13.42 0.59
N GLU A 23 -7.17 13.48 1.14
CA GLU A 23 -6.78 14.45 2.16
C GLU A 23 -7.02 15.88 1.69
N ARG A 24 -6.54 16.25 0.49
CA ARG A 24 -6.75 17.59 -0.07
C ARG A 24 -8.22 17.92 -0.31
N LYS A 25 -9.06 16.94 -0.64
CA LYS A 25 -10.52 17.13 -0.76
C LYS A 25 -11.13 17.45 0.60
N VAL A 26 -10.84 16.64 1.62
CA VAL A 26 -11.33 16.85 2.99
C VAL A 26 -10.87 18.21 3.54
N LEU A 27 -9.60 18.57 3.35
CA LEU A 27 -9.07 19.86 3.81
C LEU A 27 -9.76 21.05 3.13
N ARG A 28 -10.08 20.97 1.84
CA ARG A 28 -10.84 22.03 1.15
C ARG A 28 -12.26 22.15 1.65
N THR A 29 -12.90 21.03 2.00
CA THR A 29 -14.24 21.05 2.60
C THR A 29 -14.24 21.72 3.97
N ILE A 30 -13.22 21.45 4.81
CA ILE A 30 -13.14 22.01 6.17
C ILE A 30 -12.72 23.49 6.15
N LEU A 31 -11.67 23.84 5.40
CA LEU A 31 -11.12 25.20 5.35
C LEU A 31 -11.95 26.17 4.49
N GLY A 32 -12.83 25.61 3.66
CA GLY A 32 -13.72 26.36 2.78
C GLY A 32 -13.00 27.16 1.67
N PRO A 33 -13.80 27.79 0.79
CA PRO A 33 -13.29 28.70 -0.23
C PRO A 33 -12.72 29.98 0.42
N VAL A 34 -11.87 30.68 -0.32
CA VAL A 34 -11.33 31.99 0.09
C VAL A 34 -11.99 33.07 -0.75
N GLN A 35 -12.30 34.20 -0.12
CA GLN A 35 -12.79 35.38 -0.82
C GLN A 35 -11.60 36.23 -1.26
N GLU A 36 -11.45 36.43 -2.56
CA GLU A 36 -10.41 37.27 -3.14
C GLU A 36 -11.08 38.29 -4.08
N GLN A 37 -10.88 39.58 -3.80
CA GLN A 37 -11.44 40.69 -4.58
C GLN A 37 -12.97 40.61 -4.78
N GLY A 38 -13.69 40.11 -3.77
CA GLY A 38 -15.15 39.95 -3.82
C GLY A 38 -15.62 38.65 -4.48
N CYS A 39 -14.74 37.88 -5.10
CA CYS A 39 -15.05 36.58 -5.71
C CYS A 39 -14.67 35.42 -4.78
N TRP A 40 -15.55 34.41 -4.69
CA TRP A 40 -15.25 33.17 -4.00
C TRP A 40 -14.44 32.25 -4.91
N ARG A 41 -13.26 31.84 -4.46
CA ARG A 41 -12.42 30.88 -5.19
C ARG A 41 -12.02 29.70 -4.32
N THR A 42 -11.78 28.56 -4.98
CA THR A 42 -11.18 27.40 -4.35
C THR A 42 -9.72 27.70 -3.98
N ARG A 43 -9.29 27.23 -2.80
CA ARG A 43 -7.89 27.40 -2.34
C ARG A 43 -6.91 26.55 -3.17
N TYR A 44 -5.75 27.13 -3.43
CA TYR A 44 -4.64 26.44 -4.10
C TYR A 44 -3.94 25.45 -3.16
N ASN A 45 -3.22 24.47 -3.72
CA ASN A 45 -2.50 23.46 -2.93
C ASN A 45 -1.48 24.11 -1.97
N PHE A 46 -0.76 25.14 -2.39
CA PHE A 46 0.23 25.82 -1.55
C PHE A 46 -0.39 26.55 -0.36
N GLU A 47 -1.57 27.16 -0.55
CA GLU A 47 -2.33 27.83 0.52
C GLU A 47 -2.81 26.81 1.54
N LEU A 48 -3.29 25.66 1.07
CA LEU A 48 -3.70 24.54 1.93
C LEU A 48 -2.52 24.05 2.77
N TYR A 49 -1.33 23.86 2.19
CA TYR A 49 -0.16 23.42 2.95
C TYR A 49 0.31 24.47 3.97
N ARG A 50 0.23 25.76 3.63
CA ARG A 50 0.59 26.84 4.56
C ARG A 50 -0.38 26.95 5.74
N LEU A 51 -1.65 26.65 5.52
CA LEU A 51 -2.69 26.63 6.56
C LEU A 51 -2.58 25.37 7.44
N TYR A 52 -2.36 24.22 6.82
CA TYR A 52 -2.34 22.94 7.52
C TYR A 52 -1.13 22.82 8.45
N LYS A 53 0.05 23.36 8.09
CA LYS A 53 1.32 23.40 8.87
C LYS A 53 1.85 22.06 9.43
N GLU A 54 1.07 20.99 9.33
CA GLU A 54 1.33 19.64 9.80
C GLU A 54 1.86 18.76 8.66
N PRO A 55 2.60 17.68 8.99
CA PRO A 55 3.03 16.71 7.99
C PRO A 55 1.79 16.03 7.37
N GLN A 56 1.76 15.99 6.03
CA GLN A 56 0.73 15.28 5.27
C GLN A 56 0.54 13.85 5.81
N VAL A 57 -0.68 13.34 5.78
CA VAL A 57 -1.01 12.00 6.31
C VAL A 57 -0.08 10.92 5.72
N THR A 58 0.30 11.03 4.45
CA THR A 58 1.27 10.13 3.81
C THR A 58 2.65 10.10 4.51
N GLN A 59 3.12 11.23 5.03
CA GLN A 59 4.38 11.31 5.79
C GLN A 59 4.27 10.61 7.15
N ILE A 60 3.13 10.74 7.82
CA ILE A 60 2.83 10.03 9.07
C ILE A 60 2.82 8.51 8.81
N ILE A 61 2.20 8.08 7.71
CA ILE A 61 2.14 6.66 7.31
C ILE A 61 3.53 6.11 7.03
N ARG A 62 4.35 6.84 6.26
CA ARG A 62 5.74 6.45 6.01
C ARG A 62 6.54 6.36 7.31
N SER A 63 6.36 7.32 8.21
CA SER A 63 7.03 7.34 9.52
C SER A 63 6.61 6.17 10.41
N ASN A 64 5.32 5.84 10.45
CA ASN A 64 4.81 4.68 11.19
C ASN A 64 5.35 3.36 10.63
N ARG A 65 5.44 3.22 9.29
CA ARG A 65 6.05 2.03 8.68
C ARG A 65 7.53 1.90 8.97
N LEU A 66 8.28 3.00 8.93
CA LEU A 66 9.70 2.99 9.34
C LEU A 66 9.84 2.62 10.81
N ARG A 67 8.97 3.15 11.69
CA ARG A 67 8.93 2.76 13.10
C ARG A 67 8.63 1.27 13.27
N TRP A 68 7.66 0.73 12.53
CA TRP A 68 7.32 -0.69 12.53
C TRP A 68 8.50 -1.54 12.03
N LEU A 69 9.13 -1.17 10.91
CA LEU A 69 10.33 -1.86 10.40
C LEU A 69 11.47 -1.83 11.42
N GLY A 70 11.72 -0.69 12.07
CA GLY A 70 12.71 -0.57 13.14
C GLY A 70 12.34 -1.33 14.41
N HIS A 71 11.06 -1.60 14.65
CA HIS A 71 10.61 -2.52 15.70
C HIS A 71 10.94 -3.97 15.30
N ILE A 72 10.56 -4.41 14.09
CA ILE A 72 10.87 -5.77 13.59
C ILE A 72 12.38 -6.02 13.56
N TRP A 73 13.18 -5.03 13.18
CA TRP A 73 14.65 -5.13 13.19
C TRP A 73 15.24 -5.35 14.59
N ARG A 74 14.57 -4.87 15.65
CA ARG A 74 15.01 -5.07 17.04
C ARG A 74 14.51 -6.37 17.65
N THR A 75 13.52 -7.01 17.03
CA THR A 75 13.01 -8.32 17.45
C THR A 75 14.09 -9.39 17.20
N PRO A 76 14.26 -10.42 18.06
CA PRO A 76 15.25 -11.48 17.84
C PRO A 76 15.11 -12.15 16.47
N GLU A 77 16.24 -12.61 15.91
CA GLU A 77 16.31 -13.25 14.57
C GLU A 77 15.43 -14.47 14.41
N ASN A 78 15.17 -15.21 15.50
CA ASN A 78 14.28 -16.37 15.52
C ASN A 78 12.78 -15.99 15.46
N ASN A 79 12.44 -14.69 15.44
CA ASN A 79 11.07 -14.27 15.27
C ASN A 79 10.63 -14.46 13.81
N PRO A 80 9.55 -15.19 13.54
CA PRO A 80 9.11 -15.48 12.17
C PRO A 80 8.82 -14.19 11.39
N THR A 81 8.33 -13.13 12.02
CA THR A 81 8.07 -11.84 11.36
C THR A 81 9.35 -11.16 10.88
N ARG A 82 10.44 -11.22 11.65
CA ARG A 82 11.76 -10.70 11.21
C ARG A 82 12.33 -11.54 10.08
N LEU A 83 12.23 -12.86 10.20
CA LEU A 83 12.66 -13.81 9.19
C LEU A 83 11.98 -13.54 7.84
N HIS A 84 10.64 -13.50 7.81
CA HIS A 84 9.89 -13.28 6.57
C HIS A 84 10.07 -11.88 5.96
N THR A 85 10.41 -10.87 6.77
CA THR A 85 10.54 -9.48 6.29
C THR A 85 11.93 -9.19 5.71
N PHE A 86 12.99 -9.74 6.30
CA PHE A 86 14.38 -9.41 5.93
C PHE A 86 15.13 -10.56 5.26
N GLN A 87 14.77 -11.80 5.55
CA GLN A 87 15.37 -12.94 4.86
C GLN A 87 14.47 -13.34 3.69
N ASN A 88 15.08 -13.55 2.53
CA ASN A 88 14.39 -14.16 1.41
C ASN A 88 14.13 -15.63 1.80
N PRO A 89 12.88 -16.08 2.00
CA PRO A 89 12.62 -17.49 2.20
C PRO A 89 12.90 -18.17 0.86
N GLY A 90 14.12 -18.67 0.69
CA GLY A 90 14.58 -19.36 -0.50
C GLY A 90 13.69 -20.57 -0.74
N GLY A 91 12.70 -20.39 -1.60
CA GLY A 91 11.68 -21.40 -1.87
C GLY A 91 10.71 -20.88 -2.90
N ALA A 92 11.08 -20.97 -4.17
CA ALA A 92 10.09 -20.92 -5.23
C ALA A 92 9.11 -22.08 -4.96
N ARG A 93 7.82 -21.76 -4.75
CA ARG A 93 6.78 -22.79 -4.82
C ARG A 93 6.86 -23.37 -6.22
N ALA A 94 7.24 -24.64 -6.34
CA ALA A 94 7.10 -25.37 -7.58
C ALA A 94 5.62 -25.26 -7.97
N ARG A 95 5.34 -24.58 -9.09
CA ARG A 95 4.04 -24.71 -9.73
C ARG A 95 3.92 -26.19 -10.08
N ALA A 96 2.83 -26.82 -9.64
CA ALA A 96 2.51 -28.16 -10.10
C ALA A 96 2.38 -28.08 -11.62
N ASP A 97 3.39 -28.57 -12.34
CA ASP A 97 3.23 -28.87 -13.75
C ASP A 97 2.22 -29.99 -13.82
N LEU A 98 1.13 -29.75 -14.56
CA LEU A 98 0.23 -30.79 -15.02
C LEU A 98 1.02 -31.64 -16.02
N GLN A 99 1.84 -32.55 -15.50
CA GLN A 99 2.40 -33.64 -16.28
C GLN A 99 1.21 -34.48 -16.73
N GLN A 100 0.90 -34.40 -18.02
CA GLN A 100 -0.14 -35.21 -18.65
C GLN A 100 0.08 -36.68 -18.27
N ASP A 101 -0.84 -37.22 -17.49
CA ASP A 101 -0.87 -38.62 -17.13
C ASP A 101 -0.90 -39.48 -18.40
N GLY A 102 0.12 -40.32 -18.60
CA GLY A 102 0.26 -41.23 -19.74
C GLY A 102 -0.80 -42.34 -19.83
N TRP A 103 -1.91 -42.23 -19.10
CA TRP A 103 -3.01 -43.19 -19.07
C TRP A 103 -4.05 -42.99 -20.19
N THR A 104 -4.02 -41.85 -20.89
CA THR A 104 -5.03 -41.50 -21.89
C THR A 104 -4.71 -41.94 -23.32
N ILE A 105 -3.45 -42.23 -23.66
CA ILE A 105 -3.06 -42.57 -25.05
C ILE A 105 -3.30 -44.06 -25.38
N GLN A 106 -3.25 -44.98 -24.41
CA GLN A 106 -3.41 -46.42 -24.69
C GLN A 106 -4.87 -46.89 -24.90
N LYS A 107 -5.88 -46.09 -24.51
CA LYS A 107 -7.29 -46.52 -24.65
C LYS A 107 -7.90 -46.23 -26.03
N MET A 108 -7.21 -45.52 -26.92
CA MET A 108 -7.74 -45.14 -28.23
C MET A 108 -7.37 -46.09 -29.39
N THR A 109 -6.46 -47.06 -29.20
CA THR A 109 -6.03 -47.97 -30.29
C THR A 109 -6.54 -49.40 -30.19
N SER A 110 -7.38 -49.73 -29.20
CA SER A 110 -8.03 -51.05 -29.10
C SER A 110 -9.50 -50.97 -29.53
N LYS A 111 -9.73 -50.59 -30.79
CA LYS A 111 -11.04 -50.74 -31.45
C LYS A 111 -10.82 -51.08 -32.93
N PHE A 112 -10.06 -52.14 -33.17
CA PHE A 112 -10.10 -52.99 -34.37
C PHE A 112 -9.71 -54.40 -33.97
#